data_AF-A0A2T2UHA7-F1
#
_entry.id   AF-A0A2T2UHA7-F1
#
_cell.length_a   1.000
_cell.length_b   1.000
_cell.length_c   1.000
_cell.angle_alpha   90.00
_cell.angle_beta   90.00
_cell.angle_gamma   90.00
#
_symmetry.space_group_name_H-M   'P 1'
#
loop_
_entity.id
_entity.type
_entity.pdbx_description
1 polymer ?
#
loop_
_entity_poly.entity_id
_entity_poly.type
_entity_poly.pdbx_seq_one_letter_code
_entity_poly.pdbx_strand_id
1 'polypeptide(L)'
;MDGSVLLQQNAYFGRGRSIASLPLFPFSEQPPERPLSVGVKVRDKESIDRALKRFKRTVGRSRVLRDYRKKMSYTKPSEQRRLDEKRSVRRRHRRRKNSRRPRR
;
A
#
# COMPACT_ATOMS: atom_id res chain seq x y z
N MET A 1 25.89 18.98 -45.63
CA MET A 1 26.83 17.87 -45.40
C MET A 1 27.67 18.27 -44.21
N ASP A 2 27.58 17.73 -43.00
CA ASP A 2 26.78 16.64 -42.43
C ASP A 2 26.65 16.98 -40.93
N GLY A 3 25.51 16.70 -40.30
CA GLY A 3 25.41 15.47 -39.53
C GLY A 3 25.88 15.76 -38.09
N SER A 4 24.95 16.10 -37.20
CA SER A 4 24.26 15.11 -36.36
C SER A 4 25.01 14.79 -35.06
N VAL A 5 24.38 15.23 -33.95
CA VAL A 5 24.08 14.44 -32.75
C VAL A 5 25.28 13.85 -31.98
N LEU A 6 25.34 14.18 -30.68
CA LEU A 6 25.36 13.24 -29.54
C LEU A 6 25.79 14.03 -28.30
N LEU A 7 24.84 14.59 -27.56
CA LEU A 7 24.23 13.93 -26.41
C LEU A 7 25.29 13.44 -25.41
N GLN A 8 25.67 14.38 -24.54
CA GLN A 8 25.84 14.21 -23.10
C GLN A 8 26.06 12.75 -22.65
N GLN A 9 27.34 12.35 -22.60
CA GLN A 9 27.74 11.18 -21.83
C GLN A 9 27.47 11.47 -20.35
N ASN A 10 26.55 10.70 -19.77
CA ASN A 10 26.30 10.67 -18.35
C ASN A 10 27.57 10.19 -17.62
N ALA A 11 28.34 11.12 -17.08
CA ALA A 11 29.37 10.85 -16.09
C ALA A 11 28.70 10.45 -14.76
N TYR A 12 28.29 9.18 -14.64
CA TYR A 12 28.12 8.53 -13.33
C TYR A 12 29.47 7.99 -12.88
N PHE A 13 30.41 8.90 -12.63
CA PHE A 13 31.63 8.56 -11.90
C PHE A 13 31.93 9.68 -10.90
N GLY A 14 31.92 9.30 -9.63
CA GLY A 14 32.58 10.03 -8.56
C GLY A 14 32.01 11.40 -8.21
N ARG A 15 31.15 11.45 -7.20
CA ARG A 15 31.28 12.47 -6.16
C ARG A 15 30.77 11.90 -4.84
N GLY A 16 31.73 11.59 -3.97
CA GLY A 16 31.47 11.14 -2.62
C GLY A 16 30.56 12.13 -1.91
N ARG A 17 29.33 11.69 -1.63
CA ARG A 17 28.55 12.27 -0.55
C ARG A 17 29.14 11.71 0.73
N SER A 18 29.98 12.50 1.40
CA SER A 18 30.38 12.20 2.76
C SER A 18 29.10 11.94 3.57
N ILE A 19 29.00 10.77 4.18
CA ILE A 19 27.95 10.38 5.12
C ILE A 19 27.76 11.36 6.31
N ALA A 20 28.67 12.33 6.46
CA ALA A 20 28.74 13.29 7.56
C ALA A 20 27.71 14.44 7.51
N SER A 21 26.82 14.50 6.52
CA SER A 21 25.75 15.51 6.46
C SER A 21 24.34 14.92 6.39
N LEU A 22 24.19 13.64 6.77
CA LEU A 22 22.86 13.11 7.08
C LEU A 22 22.35 13.88 8.31
N PRO A 23 21.10 14.42 8.30
CA PRO A 23 20.56 15.06 9.49
C PRO A 23 20.58 14.04 10.62
N LEU A 24 21.38 14.33 11.65
CA LEU A 24 21.35 13.61 12.91
C LEU A 24 19.99 13.91 13.52
N PHE A 25 19.00 13.06 13.23
CA PHE A 25 17.66 13.20 13.79
C PHE A 25 17.80 13.29 15.32
N PRO A 26 17.38 14.40 15.95
CA PRO A 26 17.43 14.52 17.40
C PRO A 26 16.56 13.41 17.99
N PHE A 27 17.17 12.52 18.77
CA PHE A 27 16.53 11.38 19.44
C PHE A 27 15.40 11.80 20.41
N SER A 28 15.22 13.10 20.66
CA SER A 28 14.19 13.64 21.55
C SER A 28 12.85 14.00 20.89
N GLU A 29 12.72 13.89 19.56
CA GLU A 29 11.41 13.88 18.93
C GLU A 29 10.85 12.46 19.01
N GLN A 30 10.04 12.21 20.04
CA GLN A 30 9.25 10.98 20.13
C GLN A 30 8.55 10.79 18.77
N PRO A 31 8.86 9.71 18.02
CA PRO A 31 8.21 9.49 16.73
C PRO A 31 6.70 9.52 16.98
N PRO A 32 5.91 10.28 16.19
CA PRO A 32 4.49 10.38 16.44
C PRO A 32 3.95 8.97 16.52
N GLU A 33 3.35 8.65 17.68
CA GLU A 33 2.73 7.37 18.02
C GLU A 33 2.24 6.72 16.74
N ARG A 34 2.99 5.75 16.20
CA ARG A 34 2.65 5.17 14.90
C ARG A 34 1.25 4.60 15.11
N PRO A 35 0.20 5.15 14.48
CA PRO A 35 -1.13 4.68 14.78
C PRO A 35 -1.13 3.20 14.45
N LEU A 36 -1.42 2.38 15.46
CA LEU A 36 -1.58 0.94 15.28
C LEU A 36 -2.41 0.74 14.02
N SER A 37 -1.93 -0.12 13.11
CA SER A 37 -2.48 -0.25 11.74
C SER A 37 -4.01 -0.44 11.70
N VAL A 38 -4.62 -0.85 12.82
CA VAL A 38 -6.05 -0.74 13.08
C VAL A 38 -6.31 -0.40 14.56
N GLY A 39 -6.69 0.85 14.86
CA GLY A 39 -7.19 1.26 16.18
C GLY A 39 -8.45 2.11 16.05
N VAL A 40 -9.47 1.83 16.85
CA VAL A 40 -10.70 2.66 16.93
C VAL A 40 -10.81 3.23 18.33
N LYS A 41 -10.73 4.55 18.46
CA LYS A 41 -10.98 5.24 19.72
C LYS A 41 -12.48 5.21 20.01
N VAL A 42 -12.85 4.73 21.21
CA VAL A 42 -14.22 4.78 21.71
C VAL A 42 -14.54 6.24 22.04
N ARG A 43 -15.76 6.69 21.73
CA ARG A 43 -16.23 8.05 22.05
C ARG A 43 -17.13 7.97 23.27
N ASP A 44 -17.16 9.03 24.07
CA ASP A 44 -17.79 9.05 25.41
C ASP A 44 -19.31 8.85 25.41
N LYS A 45 -19.99 9.01 24.25
CA LYS A 45 -21.45 8.84 24.10
C LYS A 45 -21.85 7.68 23.16
N GLU A 46 -20.97 6.70 22.96
CA GLU A 46 -21.29 5.52 22.15
C GLU A 46 -21.54 4.27 22.98
N SER A 47 -22.54 3.48 22.58
CA SER A 47 -22.71 2.14 23.14
C SER A 47 -21.56 1.23 22.70
N ILE A 48 -21.18 0.29 23.58
CA ILE A 48 -20.08 -0.66 23.35
C ILE A 48 -20.28 -1.43 22.02
N ASP A 49 -21.51 -1.86 21.73
CA ASP A 49 -21.84 -2.56 20.48
C ASP A 49 -21.54 -1.74 19.23
N ARG A 50 -21.79 -0.42 19.28
CA ARG A 50 -21.47 0.48 18.18
C ARG A 50 -19.97 0.60 17.98
N ALA A 51 -19.20 0.69 19.06
CA ALA A 51 -17.74 0.70 19.00
C ALA A 51 -17.19 -0.61 18.39
N LEU A 52 -17.69 -1.77 18.82
CA LEU A 52 -17.31 -3.09 18.29
C LEU A 52 -17.64 -3.22 16.80
N LYS A 53 -18.81 -2.73 16.38
CA LYS A 53 -19.21 -2.71 14.95
C LYS A 53 -18.27 -1.85 14.11
N ARG A 54 -17.86 -0.68 14.61
CA ARG A 54 -16.88 0.19 13.93
C ARG A 54 -15.52 -0.49 13.86
N PHE A 55 -15.05 -1.07 14.96
CA PHE A 55 -13.81 -1.84 15.00
C PHE A 55 -13.80 -2.94 13.94
N LYS A 56 -14.81 -3.81 13.90
CA LYS A 56 -14.92 -4.89 12.89
C LYS A 56 -14.89 -4.36 11.46
N ARG A 57 -15.55 -3.23 11.19
CA ARG A 57 -15.52 -2.58 9.87
C ARG A 57 -14.13 -2.04 9.53
N THR A 58 -13.46 -1.39 10.47
CA THR A 58 -12.10 -0.85 10.29
C THR A 58 -11.10 -1.97 10.03
N VAL A 59 -11.14 -3.07 10.80
CA VAL A 59 -10.33 -4.28 10.60
C VAL A 59 -10.59 -4.91 9.24
N GLY A 60 -11.87 -5.00 8.83
CA GLY A 60 -12.23 -5.52 7.51
C GLY A 60 -11.73 -4.62 6.36
N ARG A 61 -11.75 -3.29 6.57
CA ARG A 61 -11.33 -2.29 5.57
C ARG A 61 -9.81 -2.23 5.41
N SER A 62 -9.07 -2.32 6.52
CA SER A 62 -7.60 -2.27 6.51
C SER A 62 -6.96 -3.49 5.85
N ARG A 63 -7.68 -4.62 5.79
CA ARG A 63 -7.22 -5.88 5.18
C ARG A 63 -5.96 -6.48 5.80
N VAL A 64 -5.60 -6.06 7.02
CA VAL A 64 -4.41 -6.57 7.73
C VAL A 64 -4.37 -8.10 7.78
N LEU A 65 -5.49 -8.73 8.13
CA LEU A 65 -5.58 -10.20 8.17
C LEU A 65 -5.44 -10.88 6.79
N ARG A 66 -5.85 -10.20 5.72
CA ARG A 66 -5.72 -10.72 4.35
C ARG A 66 -4.28 -10.62 3.88
N ASP A 67 -3.62 -9.51 4.19
CA ASP A 67 -2.23 -9.29 3.80
C ASP A 67 -1.30 -10.21 4.59
N TYR A 68 -1.59 -10.42 5.88
CA TYR A 68 -0.92 -11.43 6.70
C TYR A 68 -1.00 -12.82 6.06
N ARG A 69 -2.22 -13.30 5.74
CA ARG A 69 -2.41 -14.60 5.08
C ARG A 69 -1.72 -14.69 3.72
N LYS A 70 -1.70 -13.60 2.95
CA LYS A 70 -1.02 -13.55 1.65
C LYS A 70 0.51 -13.68 1.78
N LYS A 71 1.08 -13.12 2.85
CA LYS A 71 2.53 -13.12 3.11
C LYS A 71 3.02 -14.35 3.88
N MET A 72 2.12 -15.20 4.36
CA MET A 72 2.45 -16.39 5.14
C MET A 72 3.29 -17.40 4.32
N SER A 73 3.15 -17.43 2.99
CA SER A 73 3.95 -18.28 2.11
C SER A 73 4.69 -17.46 1.05
N TYR A 74 5.88 -17.93 0.66
CA TYR A 74 6.60 -17.36 -0.46
C TYR A 74 5.90 -17.72 -1.76
N THR A 75 5.48 -16.70 -2.51
CA THR A 75 4.97 -16.84 -3.87
C THR A 75 5.91 -16.09 -4.79
N LYS A 76 6.42 -16.77 -5.83
CA LYS A 76 7.29 -16.15 -6.83
C LYS A 76 6.59 -14.93 -7.45
N PRO A 77 7.29 -13.81 -7.73
CA PRO A 77 6.67 -12.60 -8.29
C PRO A 77 5.92 -12.85 -9.60
N SER A 78 6.38 -13.78 -10.44
CA SER A 78 5.69 -14.17 -11.68
C SER A 78 4.31 -14.78 -11.41
N GLU A 79 4.23 -15.75 -10.50
CA GLU A 79 2.98 -16.39 -10.08
C GLU A 79 2.02 -15.37 -9.46
N GLN A 80 2.55 -14.46 -8.63
CA GLN A 80 1.76 -13.39 -8.04
C GLN A 80 1.13 -12.47 -9.10
N ARG A 81 1.89 -12.08 -10.13
CA ARG A 81 1.41 -11.27 -11.27
C ARG A 81 0.30 -11.99 -12.04
N ARG A 82 0.51 -13.28 -12.37
CA ARG A 82 -0.48 -14.12 -13.06
C ARG A 82 -1.79 -14.25 -12.29
N LEU A 83 -1.71 -14.45 -10.97
CA LEU A 83 -2.88 -14.53 -10.09
C LEU A 83 -3.64 -13.21 -9.99
N ASP A 84 -2.93 -12.09 -9.92
CA ASP A 84 -3.54 -10.76 -9.84
C ASP A 84 -4.23 -10.36 -11.15
N GLU A 85 -3.66 -10.71 -12.30
CA GLU A 85 -4.30 -10.54 -13.61
C GLU A 85 -5.60 -11.36 -13.72
N LYS A 86 -5.54 -12.65 -13.39
CA LYS A 86 -6.73 -13.53 -13.37
C LYS A 86 -7.82 -12.98 -12.44
N ARG A 87 -7.42 -12.45 -11.27
CA ARG A 87 -8.35 -11.81 -10.32
C ARG A 87 -8.94 -10.51 -10.88
N SER A 88 -8.16 -9.70 -11.60
CA SER A 88 -8.59 -8.47 -12.25
C SER A 88 -9.64 -8.74 -13.32
N VAL A 89 -9.39 -9.72 -14.22
CA VAL A 89 -10.32 -10.13 -15.27
C VAL A 89 -11.65 -10.59 -14.65
N ARG A 90 -11.60 -11.46 -13.63
CA ARG A 90 -12.79 -11.91 -12.90
C ARG A 90 -13.58 -10.75 -12.28
N ARG A 91 -12.88 -9.77 -11.69
CA ARG A 91 -13.51 -8.57 -11.09
C ARG A 91 -14.17 -7.70 -12.16
N ARG A 92 -13.51 -7.50 -13.31
CA ARG A 92 -14.05 -6.75 -14.45
C ARG A 92 -15.31 -7.41 -15.00
N HIS A 93 -15.29 -8.73 -15.19
CA HIS A 93 -16.45 -9.48 -15.68
C HIS A 93 -17.65 -9.39 -14.71
N ARG A 94 -17.42 -9.58 -13.40
CA ARG A 94 -18.48 -9.41 -12.38
C ARG A 94 -19.07 -7.99 -12.36
N ARG A 95 -18.23 -6.96 -12.49
CA ARG A 95 -18.70 -5.56 -12.57
C ARG A 95 -19.58 -5.32 -13.78
N ARG A 96 -19.17 -5.79 -14.97
CA ARG A 96 -19.96 -5.70 -16.21
C ARG A 96 -21.30 -6.46 -16.10
N LYS A 97 -21.30 -7.64 -15.47
CA LYS A 97 -22.54 -8.40 -15.23
C LYS A 97 -23.49 -7.65 -14.30
N ASN A 98 -22.97 -7.06 -13.23
CA ASN A 98 -23.79 -6.29 -12.28
C ASN A 98 -24.33 -5.00 -12.88
N SER A 99 -23.59 -4.30 -13.74
CA SER A 99 -24.08 -3.09 -14.40
C SER A 99 -25.18 -3.37 -15.42
N ARG A 100 -25.19 -4.57 -16.03
CA ARG A 100 -26.22 -5.01 -16.97
C ARG A 100 -27.48 -5.56 -16.30
N ARG A 101 -27.43 -5.83 -15.00
CA ARG A 101 -28.61 -6.32 -14.27
C ARG A 101 -29.54 -5.13 -13.99
N PRO A 102 -30.85 -5.24 -14.25
CA PRO A 102 -31.80 -4.22 -13.85
C PRO A 102 -31.73 -4.05 -12.33
N ARG A 103 -31.77 -2.80 -11.87
CA ARG A 103 -31.91 -2.51 -10.43
C ARG A 103 -33.29 -2.99 -10.02
N ARG A 104 -33.33 -4.07 -9.25
CA ARG A 104 -34.51 -4.48 -8.50
C ARG A 104 -34.67 -3.58 -7.29
#